data_AF-A0A2T1CD23-F1
#
_entry.id   AF-A0A2T1CD23-F1
#
_cell.length_a   1.000
_cell.length_b   1.000
_cell.length_c   1.000
_cell.angle_alpha   90.00
_cell.angle_beta   90.00
_cell.angle_gamma   90.00
#
_symmetry.space_group_name_H-M   'P 1'
#
loop_
_entity.id
_entity.type
_entity.pdbx_description
1 polymer ?
#
loop_
_entity_poly.entity_id
_entity_poly.type
_entity_poly.pdbx_seq_one_letter_code
_entity_poly.pdbx_strand_id
1 'polypeptide(L)'
;MIKSPIEVSPHGSFEVNKLCHSVAICEAVKGDRHNWGNATDTEPAFVVYLGCKKEEVAEKIRYINNALGCYWCEIRQPKYLKDFEAEIKIRGMQRHSDDETNGLDFLLWAENDFNYIDSDEYDALTTGYQARW
;
A
#
# COMPACT_ATOMS: atom_id res chain seq x y z
N MET A 1 3.23 -7.98 -13.42
CA MET A 1 2.92 -9.08 -12.45
C MET A 1 1.44 -9.00 -12.10
N ILE A 2 0.74 -10.12 -11.84
CA ILE A 2 -0.69 -10.12 -11.45
C ILE A 2 -0.79 -10.10 -9.92
N LYS A 3 -1.66 -9.24 -9.36
CA LYS A 3 -2.06 -9.20 -7.95
C LYS A 3 -2.29 -10.63 -7.42
N SER A 4 -1.42 -11.07 -6.50
CA SER A 4 -1.48 -12.40 -5.90
C SER A 4 -1.60 -12.24 -4.37
N PRO A 5 -2.72 -12.66 -3.76
CA PRO A 5 -2.92 -12.46 -2.33
C PRO A 5 -1.95 -13.33 -1.52
N ILE A 6 -1.27 -12.72 -0.56
CA ILE A 6 -0.39 -13.40 0.39
C ILE A 6 -1.11 -13.79 1.68
N GLU A 7 -2.22 -13.12 2.01
CA GLU A 7 -3.12 -13.50 3.10
C GLU A 7 -4.55 -13.09 2.74
N VAL A 8 -5.52 -13.97 2.98
CA VAL A 8 -6.95 -13.67 2.82
C VAL A 8 -7.62 -13.87 4.17
N SER A 9 -8.50 -12.94 4.56
CA SER A 9 -9.29 -13.10 5.78
C SER A 9 -10.08 -14.41 5.73
N PRO A 10 -10.09 -15.23 6.81
CA PRO A 10 -10.89 -16.46 6.87
C PRO A 10 -12.39 -16.26 6.60
N HIS A 11 -12.87 -15.02 6.77
CA HIS A 11 -14.26 -14.63 6.57
C HIS A 11 -14.45 -13.66 5.38
N GLY A 12 -13.44 -13.50 4.52
CA GLY A 12 -13.53 -12.68 3.32
C GLY A 12 -13.75 -11.19 3.59
N SER A 13 -13.25 -10.68 4.72
CA SER A 13 -13.39 -9.26 5.08
C SER A 13 -12.32 -8.37 4.43
N PHE A 14 -11.13 -8.93 4.18
CA PHE A 14 -10.00 -8.24 3.58
C PHE A 14 -9.09 -9.22 2.82
N GLU A 15 -8.30 -8.66 1.91
CA GLU A 15 -7.24 -9.36 1.19
C GLU A 15 -5.92 -8.59 1.31
N VAL A 16 -4.84 -9.30 1.62
CA VAL A 16 -3.49 -8.75 1.67
C VAL A 16 -2.76 -9.13 0.39
N ASN A 17 -2.32 -8.12 -0.35
CA ASN A 17 -1.63 -8.26 -1.62
C ASN A 17 -0.23 -7.67 -1.51
N LYS A 18 0.78 -8.42 -1.92
CA LYS A 18 2.16 -7.91 -2.03
C LYS A 18 2.30 -7.20 -3.37
N LEU A 19 2.71 -5.93 -3.35
CA LEU A 19 2.85 -5.11 -4.56
C LEU A 19 4.28 -5.11 -5.07
N CYS A 20 5.26 -4.97 -4.17
CA CYS A 20 6.69 -5.12 -4.47
C CYS A 20 7.42 -5.79 -3.29
N HIS A 21 8.75 -5.83 -3.31
CA HIS A 21 9.52 -6.50 -2.26
C HIS A 21 9.22 -5.93 -0.86
N SER A 22 9.18 -4.60 -0.72
CA SER A 22 8.99 -3.87 0.55
C SER A 22 7.57 -3.35 0.78
N VAL A 23 6.64 -3.48 -0.16
CA VAL A 23 5.27 -2.92 -0.02
C VAL A 23 4.20 -3.99 -0.17
N ALA A 24 3.28 -4.02 0.80
CA ALA A 24 2.05 -4.79 0.73
C ALA A 24 0.85 -3.90 1.11
N ILE A 25 -0.33 -4.22 0.57
CA ILE A 25 -1.58 -3.56 0.95
C ILE A 25 -2.57 -4.58 1.51
N CYS A 26 -3.32 -4.20 2.53
CA CYS A 26 -4.52 -4.90 2.97
C CYS A 26 -5.72 -4.10 2.51
N GLU A 27 -6.50 -4.69 1.61
CA GLU A 27 -7.64 -4.07 0.96
C GLU A 27 -8.93 -4.67 1.52
N ALA A 28 -9.92 -3.82 1.79
CA ALA A 28 -11.24 -4.29 2.17
C ALA A 28 -11.92 -4.92 0.95
N VAL A 29 -12.72 -5.97 1.16
CA VAL A 29 -13.40 -6.61 0.02
C VAL A 29 -14.50 -5.72 -0.58
N LYS A 30 -15.07 -4.78 0.20
CA LYS A 30 -16.09 -3.83 -0.28
C LYS A 30 -16.10 -2.54 0.53
N GLY A 31 -15.98 -1.41 -0.18
CA GLY A 31 -16.10 -0.05 0.38
C GLY A 31 -15.12 0.18 1.53
N ASP A 32 -15.56 0.94 2.54
CA ASP A 32 -14.78 1.19 3.76
C ASP A 32 -15.38 0.53 5.01
N ARG A 33 -15.52 -0.80 4.98
CA ARG A 33 -16.09 -1.55 6.12
C ARG A 33 -15.28 -1.40 7.41
N HIS A 34 -14.00 -1.04 7.31
CA HIS A 34 -13.08 -0.96 8.43
C HIS A 34 -12.74 0.48 8.85
N ASN A 35 -13.38 1.48 8.23
CA ASN A 35 -13.22 2.90 8.51
C ASN A 35 -11.76 3.37 8.41
N TRP A 36 -11.08 2.99 7.32
CA TRP A 36 -9.71 3.38 6.99
C TRP A 36 -9.62 4.71 6.24
N GLY A 37 -10.73 5.23 5.72
CA GLY A 37 -10.91 6.61 5.28
C GLY A 37 -10.45 6.92 3.86
N ASN A 38 -10.13 5.90 3.04
CA ASN A 38 -9.58 6.06 1.69
C ASN A 38 -10.29 5.21 0.63
N ALA A 39 -11.55 4.82 0.86
CA ALA A 39 -12.38 4.25 -0.20
C ALA A 39 -12.88 5.33 -1.16
N THR A 40 -13.02 4.96 -2.43
CA THR A 40 -13.71 5.73 -3.47
C THR A 40 -14.97 4.97 -3.92
N ASP A 41 -15.72 5.54 -4.87
CA ASP A 41 -16.90 4.87 -5.44
C ASP A 41 -16.54 3.57 -6.18
N THR A 42 -15.32 3.49 -6.72
CA THR A 42 -14.85 2.37 -7.54
C THR A 42 -13.81 1.50 -6.86
N GLU A 43 -13.14 2.00 -5.81
CA GLU A 43 -12.03 1.32 -5.16
C GLU A 43 -12.28 1.19 -3.65
N PRO A 44 -12.12 -0.02 -3.09
CA PRO A 44 -12.27 -0.22 -1.65
C PRO A 44 -11.14 0.44 -0.85
N ALA A 45 -11.42 0.67 0.44
CA ALA A 45 -10.43 1.20 1.37
C ALA A 45 -9.27 0.21 1.55
N PHE A 46 -8.08 0.74 1.86
CA PHE A 46 -6.88 -0.07 2.07
C PHE A 46 -5.95 0.48 3.15
N VAL A 47 -5.10 -0.39 3.67
CA VAL A 47 -4.00 -0.08 4.60
C VAL A 47 -2.70 -0.53 3.97
N VAL A 48 -1.67 0.31 4.04
CA VAL A 48 -0.33 -0.02 3.51
C VAL A 48 0.54 -0.59 4.61
N TYR A 49 1.38 -1.56 4.23
CA TYR A 49 2.45 -2.11 5.04
C TYR A 49 3.77 -1.92 4.29
N LEU A 50 4.68 -1.19 4.91
CA LEU A 50 6.00 -0.91 4.39
C LEU A 50 7.05 -1.63 5.25
N GLY A 51 7.82 -2.52 4.62
CA GLY A 51 8.95 -3.20 5.24
C GLY A 51 10.20 -2.34 5.13
N CYS A 52 10.95 -2.21 6.22
CA CYS A 52 12.23 -1.50 6.22
C CYS A 52 13.19 -2.06 7.27
N LYS A 53 14.46 -1.63 7.22
CA LYS A 53 15.40 -1.90 8.30
C LYS A 53 15.04 -1.07 9.52
N LYS A 54 15.42 -1.54 10.71
CA LYS A 54 15.11 -0.84 11.96
C LYS A 54 15.70 0.57 12.04
N GLU A 55 16.86 0.78 11.43
CA GLU A 55 17.54 2.08 11.36
C GLU A 55 16.85 3.09 10.43
N GLU A 56 16.11 2.62 9.42
CA GLU A 56 15.44 3.46 8.40
C GLU A 56 14.06 3.95 8.87
N VAL A 57 13.50 3.37 9.94
CA VAL A 57 12.12 3.64 10.40
C VAL A 57 11.86 5.13 10.60
N ALA A 58 12.78 5.86 11.23
CA ALA A 58 12.60 7.28 11.52
C ALA A 58 12.57 8.13 10.25
N GLU A 59 13.38 7.79 9.26
CA GLU A 59 13.41 8.47 7.97
C GLU A 59 12.15 8.17 7.16
N LYS A 60 11.76 6.89 7.09
CA LYS A 60 10.53 6.47 6.39
C LYS A 60 9.29 7.17 6.98
N ILE A 61 9.16 7.27 8.30
CA ILE A 61 8.04 8.00 8.93
C ILE A 61 8.04 9.47 8.55
N ARG A 62 9.21 10.14 8.53
CA ARG A 62 9.31 11.53 8.10
C ARG A 62 8.88 11.70 6.64
N TYR A 63 9.33 10.82 5.77
CA TYR A 63 8.93 10.79 4.37
C TYR A 63 7.41 10.59 4.23
N ILE A 64 6.82 9.61 4.92
CA ILE A 64 5.38 9.32 4.87
C ILE A 64 4.56 10.52 5.36
N ASN A 65 4.98 11.17 6.45
CA ASN A 65 4.28 12.33 6.98
C ASN A 65 4.38 13.57 6.06
N ASN A 66 5.54 13.80 5.46
CA ASN A 66 5.82 15.05 4.73
C ASN A 66 5.48 14.96 3.24
N ALA A 67 5.75 13.82 2.59
CA ALA A 67 5.56 13.64 1.16
C ALA A 67 4.20 13.02 0.82
N LEU A 68 3.67 12.16 1.69
CA LEU A 68 2.43 11.40 1.46
C LEU A 68 1.25 11.92 2.32
N GLY A 69 1.46 12.95 3.16
CA GLY A 69 0.42 13.51 4.04
C GLY A 69 -0.17 12.52 5.06
N CYS A 70 0.51 11.40 5.32
CA CYS A 70 -0.04 10.26 6.04
C CYS A 70 0.38 10.23 7.51
N TYR A 71 -0.38 10.87 8.38
CA TYR A 71 -0.01 11.01 9.81
C TYR A 71 -0.33 9.79 10.68
N TRP A 72 -1.07 8.81 10.16
CA TRP A 72 -1.49 7.63 10.91
C TRP A 72 -0.56 6.44 10.62
N CYS A 73 0.63 6.49 11.22
CA CYS A 73 1.67 5.46 11.11
C CYS A 73 1.86 4.68 12.42
N GLU A 74 1.92 3.36 12.34
CA GLU A 74 2.16 2.46 13.48
C GLU A 74 3.32 1.51 13.15
N ILE A 75 4.38 1.52 13.96
CA ILE A 75 5.52 0.61 13.83
C ILE A 75 5.18 -0.70 14.53
N ARG A 76 5.40 -1.83 13.88
CA ARG A 76 5.14 -3.16 14.45
C ARG A 76 6.18 -4.18 14.02
N GLN A 77 6.13 -5.34 14.69
CA GLN A 77 6.86 -6.52 14.21
C GLN A 77 6.31 -6.95 12.85
N PRO A 78 7.18 -7.35 11.90
CA PRO A 78 6.76 -7.76 10.57
C PRO A 78 5.76 -8.92 10.61
N LYS A 79 4.55 -8.67 10.10
CA LYS A 79 3.53 -9.73 9.96
C LYS A 79 3.50 -10.27 8.53
N TYR A 80 3.51 -9.38 7.54
CA TYR A 80 3.35 -9.74 6.13
C TYR A 80 4.69 -9.72 5.38
N LEU A 81 5.57 -8.79 5.75
CA LEU A 81 6.88 -8.59 5.13
C LEU A 81 8.00 -9.17 5.99
N LYS A 82 8.01 -10.50 6.14
CA LYS A 82 8.87 -11.24 7.10
C LYS A 82 10.38 -11.14 6.86
N ASP A 83 10.79 -10.70 5.67
CA ASP A 83 12.20 -10.53 5.30
C ASP A 83 12.79 -9.21 5.86
N PHE A 84 11.96 -8.36 6.46
CA PHE A 84 12.36 -7.06 7.02
C PHE A 84 12.46 -7.08 8.54
N GLU A 85 13.15 -6.10 9.10
CA GLU A 85 13.31 -5.98 10.56
C GLU A 85 12.15 -5.23 11.23
N ALA A 86 11.52 -4.32 10.50
CA ALA A 86 10.38 -3.55 10.94
C ALA A 86 9.32 -3.46 9.83
N GLU A 87 8.06 -3.34 10.24
CA GLU A 87 6.95 -3.10 9.34
C GLU A 87 6.16 -1.87 9.83
N ILE A 88 5.95 -0.91 8.94
CA ILE A 88 5.19 0.31 9.22
C ILE A 88 3.81 0.14 8.61
N LYS A 89 2.79 0.18 9.46
CA LYS A 89 1.38 0.20 9.04
C LYS A 89 0.94 1.65 8.84
N ILE A 90 0.48 1.97 7.64
CA ILE A 90 0.09 3.33 7.23
C ILE A 90 -1.40 3.34 6.88
N ARG A 91 -2.16 4.25 7.50
CA ARG A 91 -3.58 4.48 7.21
C ARG A 91 -3.80 5.86 6.58
N GLY A 92 -4.86 5.98 5.80
CA GLY A 92 -5.25 7.25 5.17
C GLY A 92 -4.41 7.62 3.95
N MET A 93 -3.62 6.70 3.41
CA MET A 93 -2.92 6.90 2.15
C MET A 93 -3.91 6.91 1.00
N GLN A 94 -3.79 7.89 0.10
CA GLN A 94 -4.55 7.91 -1.13
C GLN A 94 -3.96 6.95 -2.17
N ARG A 95 -4.82 6.41 -3.03
CA ARG A 95 -4.37 5.40 -4.01
C ARG A 95 -3.55 6.01 -5.13
N HIS A 96 -3.98 7.16 -5.65
CA HIS A 96 -3.33 7.85 -6.75
C HIS A 96 -2.85 9.21 -6.24
N SER A 97 -1.68 9.66 -6.70
CA SER A 97 -1.20 11.01 -6.43
C SER A 97 -2.10 12.04 -7.13
N ASP A 98 -2.25 13.20 -6.51
CA ASP A 98 -2.93 14.36 -7.08
C ASP A 98 -2.05 15.61 -6.99
N ASP A 99 -2.61 16.77 -7.32
CA ASP A 99 -1.88 18.04 -7.31
C ASP A 99 -1.44 18.48 -5.89
N GLU A 100 -2.02 17.89 -4.83
CA GLU A 100 -1.81 18.31 -3.45
C GLU A 100 -0.92 17.34 -2.66
N THR A 101 -1.04 16.03 -2.91
CA THR A 101 -0.41 14.98 -2.10
C THR A 101 0.03 13.78 -2.96
N ASN A 102 1.12 13.12 -2.57
CA ASN A 102 1.55 11.88 -3.23
C ASN A 102 0.80 10.65 -2.66
N GLY A 103 0.49 9.68 -3.52
CA GLY A 103 -0.26 8.46 -3.19
C GLY A 103 0.58 7.18 -3.15
N LEU A 104 -0.11 6.05 -3.22
CA LEU A 104 0.48 4.71 -3.25
C LEU A 104 1.33 4.48 -4.52
N ASP A 105 0.93 5.05 -5.64
CA ASP A 105 1.68 5.10 -6.90
C ASP A 105 3.10 5.66 -6.71
N PHE A 106 3.21 6.80 -6.03
CA PHE A 106 4.50 7.42 -5.74
C PHE A 106 5.34 6.60 -4.76
N LEU A 107 4.71 6.00 -3.75
CA LEU A 107 5.40 5.09 -2.82
C LEU A 107 5.96 3.88 -3.57
N LEU A 108 5.18 3.25 -4.45
CA LEU A 108 5.65 2.12 -5.24
C LEU A 108 6.80 2.51 -6.17
N TRP A 109 6.73 3.68 -6.79
CA TRP A 109 7.83 4.21 -7.59
C TRP A 109 9.12 4.35 -6.76
N ALA A 110 9.04 4.97 -5.58
CA ALA A 110 10.18 5.16 -4.69
C ALA A 110 10.75 3.82 -4.16
N GLU A 111 9.89 2.87 -3.84
CA GLU A 111 10.28 1.55 -3.31
C GLU A 111 10.75 0.57 -4.40
N ASN A 112 10.55 0.90 -5.68
CA ASN A 112 10.99 0.12 -6.82
C ASN A 112 12.20 0.77 -7.52
N ASP A 113 13.12 1.36 -6.74
CA ASP A 113 14.34 2.03 -7.22
C ASP A 113 14.07 3.15 -8.25
N PHE A 114 12.95 3.86 -8.11
CA PHE A 114 12.53 4.92 -9.04
C PHE A 114 12.30 4.43 -10.49
N ASN A 115 12.11 3.12 -10.68
CA ASN A 115 11.73 2.58 -11.97
C ASN A 115 10.29 2.99 -12.30
N TYR A 116 10.09 3.56 -13.48
CA TYR A 116 8.78 3.94 -13.97
C TYR A 116 7.84 2.73 -14.01
N ILE A 117 6.64 2.89 -13.47
CA ILE A 117 5.54 1.92 -13.51
C ILE A 117 4.46 2.56 -14.38
N ASP A 118 4.12 1.92 -15.49
CA ASP A 118 3.05 2.38 -16.37
C ASP A 118 1.68 2.28 -15.68
N SER A 119 0.71 3.12 -16.06
CA SER A 119 -0.63 3.13 -15.45
C SER A 119 -1.34 1.79 -15.55
N ASP A 120 -1.24 1.07 -16.68
CA ASP A 120 -1.86 -0.25 -16.83
C ASP A 120 -1.21 -1.28 -15.91
N GLU A 121 0.11 -1.17 -15.72
CA GLU A 121 0.85 -2.02 -14.77
C GLU A 121 0.47 -1.70 -13.33
N TYR A 122 0.37 -0.41 -12.99
CA TYR A 122 -0.06 0.03 -11.67
C TYR A 122 -1.48 -0.43 -11.32
N ASP A 123 -2.42 -0.28 -12.26
CA ASP A 123 -3.79 -0.72 -12.08
C ASP A 123 -3.87 -2.24 -11.93
N ALA A 124 -3.10 -2.99 -12.72
CA ALA A 124 -3.01 -4.44 -12.58
C ALA A 124 -2.45 -4.88 -11.22
N LEU A 125 -1.50 -4.14 -10.67
CA LEU A 125 -0.91 -4.43 -9.36
C LEU A 125 -1.86 -4.11 -8.21
N THR A 126 -2.57 -2.98 -8.29
CA THR A 126 -3.32 -2.44 -7.15
C THR A 126 -4.79 -2.83 -7.16
N THR A 127 -5.44 -2.83 -8.33
CA THR A 127 -6.87 -3.14 -8.48
C THR A 127 -7.10 -4.57 -8.99
N GLY A 128 -6.11 -5.15 -9.67
CA GLY A 128 -6.28 -6.42 -10.39
C GLY A 128 -6.93 -6.26 -11.76
N TYR A 129 -7.08 -5.02 -12.24
CA TYR A 129 -7.53 -4.74 -13.59
C TYR A 129 -6.58 -5.40 -14.62
N GLN A 130 -7.17 -6.04 -15.63
CA GLN A 130 -6.43 -6.53 -16.79
C GLN A 130 -7.05 -5.88 -18.02
N ALA A 131 -6.28 -5.07 -18.73
CA ALA A 131 -6.69 -4.54 -20.02
C ALA A 131 -7.10 -5.72 -20.94
N ARG A 132 -8.36 -5.74 -21.36
CA ARG A 132 -8.84 -6.67 -22.38
C ARG A 132 -8.37 -6.13 -23.72
N TRP A 133 -7.37 -6.79 -24.31
CA TRP A 133 -7.05 -6.63 -25.72
C TRP A 133 -8.17 -7.20 -26.59
#